data_AF-A0A1W1E090-F1
#
_entry.id   AF-A0A1W1E090-F1
#
_cell.length_a   1.000
_cell.length_b   1.000
_cell.length_c   1.000
_cell.angle_alpha   90.00
_cell.angle_beta   90.00
_cell.angle_gamma   90.00
#
_symmetry.space_group_name_H-M   'P 1'
#
loop_
_entity.id
_entity.type
_entity.pdbx_description
1 polymer ?
#
loop_
_entity_poly.entity_id
_entity_poly.type
_entity_poly.pdbx_seq_one_letter_code
_entity_poly.pdbx_strand_id
1 'polypeptide(L)'
;MDKTNKTKVDDMLIEMIMPKVKEIEENFGKGKGLTQDDINTLLLKSQYNHINHLDMKLDEVTADVANLRSEFSDLRGEFNGLRGEFNGLRGEFALLKKDIEVVIQKALNKNMMLLIVVMGAFLTLFKVIDKF
;
A
#
# COMPACT_ATOMS: atom_id res chain seq x y z
N MET A 1 10.98 -10.35 23.64
CA MET A 1 12.26 -10.12 24.32
C MET A 1 12.53 -8.63 24.16
N ASP A 2 12.40 -7.87 25.24
CA ASP A 2 12.29 -6.41 25.21
C ASP A 2 13.64 -5.74 24.87
N LYS A 3 13.68 -4.92 23.81
CA LYS A 3 14.90 -4.20 23.37
C LYS A 3 15.42 -3.27 24.47
N THR A 4 14.56 -2.77 25.35
CA THR A 4 14.96 -1.89 26.47
C THR A 4 15.84 -2.57 27.52
N ASN A 5 15.93 -3.90 27.51
CA ASN A 5 16.72 -4.64 28.49
C ASN A 5 18.17 -4.90 28.02
N LYS A 6 18.46 -4.81 26.71
CA LYS A 6 19.82 -5.02 26.17
C LYS A 6 20.69 -3.77 26.28
N THR A 7 20.18 -2.62 25.84
CA THR A 7 20.89 -1.33 25.92
C THR A 7 21.33 -0.99 27.34
N LYS A 8 20.52 -1.33 28.36
CA LYS A 8 20.88 -1.12 29.77
C LYS A 8 22.11 -1.90 30.21
N VAL A 9 22.24 -3.17 29.79
CA VAL A 9 23.39 -4.00 30.17
C VAL A 9 24.64 -3.54 29.44
N ASP A 10 24.49 -3.22 28.16
CA ASP A 10 25.56 -2.74 27.28
C ASP A 10 26.13 -1.39 27.78
N ASP A 11 25.26 -0.45 28.15
CA ASP A 11 25.67 0.85 28.72
C ASP A 11 26.37 0.69 30.07
N MET A 12 25.89 -0.23 30.92
CA MET A 12 26.55 -0.55 32.20
C MET A 12 27.96 -1.11 32.00
N LEU A 13 28.18 -1.96 30.99
CA LEU A 13 29.50 -2.51 30.69
C LEU A 13 30.48 -1.43 30.23
N ILE A 14 30.02 -0.43 29.47
CA ILE A 14 30.83 0.75 29.13
C ILE A 14 31.18 1.56 30.37
N GLU A 15 30.21 1.86 31.23
CA GLU A 15 30.46 2.59 32.48
C GLU A 15 31.50 1.89 33.35
N MET A 16 31.51 0.55 33.39
CA MET A 16 32.49 -0.23 34.14
C MET A 16 33.92 -0.09 33.62
N ILE A 17 34.13 0.08 32.31
CA ILE A 17 35.47 0.24 31.73
C ILE A 17 35.93 1.70 31.61
N MET A 18 35.01 2.66 31.69
CA MET A 18 35.30 4.10 31.56
C MET A 18 36.42 4.61 32.50
N PRO A 19 36.51 4.20 33.77
CA PRO A 19 37.62 4.60 34.64
C PRO A 19 38.98 4.19 34.07
N LYS A 20 39.08 2.97 33.54
CA LYS A 20 40.31 2.46 32.94
C LYS A 20 40.67 3.21 31.65
N VAL A 21 39.67 3.53 30.83
CA VAL A 21 39.86 4.32 29.61
C VAL A 21 40.43 5.71 29.92
N LYS A 22 39.93 6.39 30.97
CA LYS A 22 40.48 7.68 31.42
C LYS A 22 41.92 7.57 31.90
N GLU A 23 42.23 6.52 32.66
CA GLU A 23 43.60 6.26 33.11
C GLU A 23 44.56 6.08 31.92
N ILE A 24 44.11 5.36 30.88
CA ILE A 24 44.86 5.15 29.64
C ILE A 24 45.11 6.49 28.93
N GLU A 25 44.07 7.32 28.76
CA GLU A 25 44.16 8.63 28.12
C GLU A 25 45.15 9.55 28.85
N GLU A 26 45.11 9.59 30.19
CA GLU A 26 46.03 10.38 31.00
C GLU A 26 47.48 9.88 30.92
N ASN A 27 47.69 8.56 30.96
CA ASN A 27 49.02 7.98 30.85
C ASN A 27 49.63 8.22 29.46
N PHE A 28 48.82 8.07 28.41
CA PHE A 28 49.23 8.35 27.04
C PHE A 28 49.55 9.83 26.83
N GLY A 29 48.75 10.75 27.39
CA GLY A 29 49.01 12.19 27.36
C GLY A 29 50.31 12.61 28.08
N LYS A 30 50.79 11.79 29.03
CA LYS A 30 52.08 11.96 29.71
C LYS A 30 53.26 11.32 28.94
N GLY A 31 53.03 10.80 27.73
CA GLY A 31 54.05 10.17 26.89
C GLY A 31 54.41 8.74 27.30
N LYS A 32 53.63 8.09 28.17
CA LYS A 32 53.81 6.67 28.47
C LYS A 32 53.24 5.82 27.34
N GLY A 33 53.93 4.73 27.00
CA GLY A 33 53.43 3.75 26.03
C GLY A 33 52.21 2.98 26.55
N LEU A 34 51.44 2.39 25.63
CA LEU A 34 50.30 1.54 25.96
C LEU A 34 50.76 0.12 26.33
N THR A 35 50.18 -0.44 27.37
CA THR A 35 50.32 -1.86 27.69
C THR A 35 49.36 -2.71 26.85
N GLN A 36 49.55 -4.04 26.85
CA GLN A 36 48.63 -4.95 26.17
C GLN A 36 47.20 -4.84 26.73
N ASP A 37 47.04 -4.66 28.04
CA ASP A 37 45.73 -4.50 28.68
C ASP A 37 45.05 -3.20 28.26
N ASP A 38 45.82 -2.13 28.07
CA ASP A 38 45.29 -0.85 27.57
C ASP A 38 44.79 -1.02 26.14
N ILE A 39 45.57 -1.69 25.29
CA ILE A 39 45.18 -2.01 23.91
C ILE A 39 43.90 -2.86 23.90
N ASN A 40 43.82 -3.90 24.72
CA ASN A 40 42.63 -4.76 24.81
C ASN A 40 41.40 -3.96 25.24
N THR A 41 41.55 -3.08 26.24
CA THR A 41 40.46 -2.20 26.72
C THR A 41 39.97 -1.26 25.62
N LEU A 42 40.89 -0.65 24.87
CA LEU A 42 40.55 0.25 23.76
C LEU A 42 39.89 -0.51 22.59
N LEU A 43 40.35 -1.72 22.28
CA LEU A 43 39.74 -2.58 21.26
C LEU A 43 38.31 -2.96 21.64
N LEU A 44 38.07 -3.34 22.90
CA LEU A 44 36.72 -3.64 23.40
C LEU A 44 35.80 -2.42 23.28
N LYS A 45 36.28 -1.23 23.67
CA LYS A 45 35.52 0.03 23.52
C LYS A 45 35.22 0.35 22.05
N SER A 46 36.18 0.12 21.16
CA SER A 46 36.00 0.34 19.72
C SER A 46 34.96 -0.62 19.12
N GLN A 47 35.03 -1.90 19.48
CA GLN A 47 34.07 -2.92 19.03
C GLN A 47 32.66 -2.62 19.52
N TYR A 48 32.51 -2.22 20.79
CA TYR A 48 31.24 -1.80 21.35
C TYR A 48 30.62 -0.66 20.53
N ASN A 49 31.38 0.40 20.27
CA ASN A 49 30.90 1.55 19.51
C ASN A 49 30.44 1.14 18.10
N HIS A 50 31.20 0.24 17.45
CA HIS A 50 30.86 -0.25 16.12
C HIS A 50 29.56 -1.07 16.13
N ILE A 51 29.39 -1.98 17.11
CA ILE A 51 28.17 -2.79 17.26
C ILE A 51 26.97 -1.89 17.55
N ASN A 52 27.10 -0.94 18.47
CA ASN A 52 26.02 0.02 18.77
C ASN A 52 25.61 0.83 17.53
N HIS A 53 26.57 1.22 16.67
CA HIS A 53 26.26 1.89 15.41
C HIS A 53 25.51 0.97 14.42
N LEU A 54 25.87 -0.31 14.35
CA LEU A 54 25.16 -1.29 13.53
C LEU A 54 23.74 -1.53 14.04
N ASP A 55 23.53 -1.61 15.35
CA ASP A 55 22.21 -1.79 15.95
C ASP A 55 21.30 -0.60 15.64
N MET A 56 21.80 0.63 15.73
CA MET A 56 21.04 1.82 15.32
C MET A 56 20.63 1.76 13.84
N LYS A 57 21.53 1.34 12.95
CA LYS A 57 21.20 1.16 11.52
C LYS A 57 20.19 0.05 11.31
N LEU A 58 20.26 -1.02 12.09
CA LEU A 58 19.28 -2.11 12.02
C LEU A 58 17.90 -1.64 12.49
N ASP A 59 17.85 -0.78 13.50
CA ASP A 59 16.61 -0.16 13.97
C ASP A 59 15.99 0.76 12.91
N GLU A 60 16.80 1.57 12.23
CA GLU A 60 16.39 2.40 11.09
C GLU A 60 15.82 1.53 9.96
N VAL A 61 16.54 0.49 9.52
CA VAL A 61 16.06 -0.44 8.50
C VAL A 61 14.77 -1.14 8.94
N THR A 62 14.65 -1.50 10.21
CA THR A 62 13.43 -2.13 10.74
C THR A 62 12.24 -1.17 10.65
N ALA A 63 12.45 0.12 10.95
CA ALA A 63 11.43 1.14 10.83
C ALA A 63 11.03 1.37 9.36
N ASP A 64 12.00 1.47 8.46
CA ASP A 64 11.76 1.63 7.01
C ASP A 64 10.95 0.45 6.44
N VAL A 65 11.29 -0.78 6.81
CA VAL A 65 10.54 -1.97 6.40
C VAL A 65 9.11 -1.96 6.94
N ALA A 66 8.91 -1.47 8.17
CA ALA A 66 7.57 -1.32 8.74
C ALA A 66 6.74 -0.27 7.97
N ASN A 67 7.36 0.86 7.61
CA ASN A 67 6.73 1.91 6.80
C ASN A 67 6.36 1.40 5.41
N LEU A 68 7.29 0.74 4.71
CA LEU A 68 7.04 0.12 3.41
C LEU A 68 5.88 -0.87 3.46
N ARG A 69 5.79 -1.68 4.53
CA ARG A 69 4.68 -2.61 4.72
C ARG A 69 3.33 -1.88 4.86
N SER A 70 3.31 -0.71 5.52
CA SER A 70 2.12 0.13 5.62
C SER A 70 1.72 0.67 4.25
N GLU A 71 2.66 1.26 3.51
CA GLU A 71 2.42 1.80 2.16
C GLU A 71 1.88 0.73 1.20
N PHE A 72 2.42 -0.50 1.25
CA PHE A 72 1.89 -1.62 0.47
C PHE A 72 0.47 -2.02 0.88
N SER A 73 0.10 -1.88 2.14
CA SER A 73 -1.26 -2.13 2.62
C SER A 73 -2.23 -1.08 2.07
N ASP A 74 -1.83 0.19 2.08
CA ASP A 74 -2.63 1.30 1.56
C ASP A 74 -2.85 1.15 0.05
N LEU A 75 -1.79 0.87 -0.71
CA LEU A 75 -1.86 0.60 -2.15
C LEU A 75 -2.80 -0.57 -2.48
N ARG A 76 -2.79 -1.63 -1.66
CA ARG A 76 -3.74 -2.74 -1.81
C ARG A 76 -5.18 -2.29 -1.56
N GLY A 77 -5.39 -1.39 -0.61
CA GLY A 77 -6.69 -0.74 -0.37
C GLY A 77 -7.19 0.03 -1.58
N GLU A 78 -6.34 0.90 -2.14
CA GLU A 78 -6.66 1.67 -3.35
C GLU A 78 -7.01 0.77 -4.55
N PHE A 79 -6.23 -0.30 -4.76
CA PHE A 79 -6.50 -1.25 -5.85
C PHE A 79 -7.86 -1.97 -5.69
N ASN A 80 -8.24 -2.31 -4.45
CA ASN A 80 -9.57 -2.87 -4.19
C ASN A 80 -10.69 -1.85 -4.45
N GLY A 81 -10.46 -0.57 -4.11
CA GLY A 81 -11.37 0.53 -4.43
C GLY A 81 -11.60 0.65 -5.93
N LEU A 82 -10.52 0.72 -6.71
CA LEU A 82 -10.57 0.79 -8.18
C LEU A 82 -11.31 -0.41 -8.79
N ARG A 83 -11.07 -1.61 -8.26
CA ARG A 83 -11.81 -2.81 -8.68
C ARG A 83 -13.31 -2.70 -8.41
N GLY A 84 -13.70 -2.08 -7.29
CA GLY A 84 -15.08 -1.77 -6.96
C GLY A 84 -15.71 -0.82 -7.97
N GLU A 85 -15.04 0.29 -8.28
CA GLU A 85 -15.49 1.27 -9.27
C GLU A 85 -15.67 0.64 -10.66
N PHE A 86 -14.72 -0.18 -11.10
CA PHE A 86 -14.81 -0.89 -12.38
C PHE A 86 -16.02 -1.84 -12.45
N ASN A 87 -16.33 -2.54 -11.36
CA ASN A 87 -17.52 -3.37 -11.28
C ASN A 87 -18.81 -2.53 -11.35
N GLY A 88 -18.83 -1.36 -10.70
CA GLY A 88 -19.93 -0.40 -10.78
C GLY A 88 -20.16 0.05 -12.23
N LEU A 89 -19.10 0.49 -12.90
CA LEU A 89 -19.15 0.90 -14.31
C LEU A 89 -19.67 -0.22 -15.23
N ARG A 90 -19.24 -1.46 -15.00
CA ARG A 90 -19.75 -2.62 -15.75
C ARG A 90 -21.25 -2.83 -15.55
N GLY A 91 -21.75 -2.59 -14.33
CA GLY A 91 -23.18 -2.61 -14.03
C GLY A 91 -23.95 -1.52 -14.78
N GLU A 92 -23.45 -0.29 -14.76
CA GLU A 92 -24.04 0.83 -15.51
C GLU A 92 -24.11 0.56 -17.01
N PHE A 93 -23.04 0.02 -17.61
CA PHE A 93 -23.05 -0.38 -19.02
C PHE A 93 -24.09 -1.47 -19.32
N ALA A 94 -24.30 -2.42 -18.41
CA ALA A 94 -25.32 -3.46 -18.59
C ALA A 94 -26.74 -2.87 -18.57
N LEU A 95 -27.00 -1.91 -17.67
CA LEU A 95 -28.27 -1.18 -17.62
C LEU A 95 -28.47 -0.34 -18.89
N LEU A 96 -27.45 0.40 -19.32
CA LEU A 96 -27.49 1.18 -20.56
C LEU A 96 -27.83 0.31 -21.76
N LYS A 97 -27.22 -0.87 -21.87
CA LYS A 97 -27.53 -1.83 -22.95
C LYS A 97 -29.01 -2.24 -22.93
N LYS A 98 -29.57 -2.52 -21.75
CA LYS A 98 -30.98 -2.87 -21.59
C LYS A 98 -31.90 -1.71 -21.95
N ASP A 99 -31.56 -0.49 -21.55
CA ASP A 99 -32.35 0.69 -21.87
C ASP A 99 -32.40 0.95 -23.38
N ILE A 100 -31.26 0.79 -24.07
CA ILE A 100 -31.19 0.85 -25.53
C ILE A 100 -32.11 -0.19 -26.17
N GLU A 101 -32.08 -1.44 -25.70
CA GLU A 101 -32.94 -2.51 -26.20
C GLU A 101 -34.43 -2.17 -26.02
N VAL A 102 -34.83 -1.67 -24.85
CA VAL A 102 -36.21 -1.23 -24.57
C VAL A 102 -36.64 -0.09 -25.48
N VAL A 103 -35.78 0.90 -25.72
CA VAL A 103 -36.08 2.03 -26.61
C VAL A 103 -36.29 1.55 -28.05
N ILE A 104 -35.44 0.65 -28.54
CA ILE A 104 -35.56 0.05 -29.88
C ILE A 104 -36.87 -0.72 -29.98
N GLN A 105 -37.18 -1.60 -29.02
CA GLN A 105 -38.42 -2.37 -29.01
C GLN A 105 -39.67 -1.47 -29.00
N LYS A 106 -39.66 -0.40 -28.20
CA LYS A 106 -40.76 0.56 -28.13
C LYS A 106 -40.95 1.30 -29.46
N ALA A 107 -39.87 1.68 -30.14
CA ALA A 107 -39.93 2.32 -31.45
C ALA A 107 -40.50 1.36 -32.52
N LEU A 108 -40.03 0.11 -32.55
CA LEU A 108 -40.51 -0.92 -33.46
C LEU A 108 -41.99 -1.23 -33.25
N ASN A 109 -42.42 -1.43 -31.99
CA ASN A 109 -43.81 -1.71 -31.65
C ASN A 109 -44.75 -0.57 -32.05
N LYS A 110 -44.32 0.68 -31.86
CA LYS A 110 -45.09 1.87 -32.29
C LYS A 110 -45.26 1.90 -33.81
N ASN A 111 -44.18 1.63 -34.55
CA ASN A 111 -44.24 1.58 -36.02
C ASN A 111 -45.12 0.44 -36.51
N MET A 112 -45.04 -0.74 -35.89
CA MET A 112 -45.89 -1.89 -36.25
C MET A 112 -47.38 -1.60 -36.00
N MET A 113 -47.73 -0.98 -34.87
CA MET A 113 -49.11 -0.56 -34.60
C MET A 113 -49.63 0.43 -35.64
N LEU A 114 -48.80 1.40 -36.05
CA LEU A 114 -49.17 2.33 -37.11
C LEU A 114 -49.45 1.61 -38.43
N LEU A 115 -48.61 0.64 -38.81
CA LEU A 115 -48.83 -0.18 -40.01
C LEU A 115 -50.12 -0.99 -39.93
N ILE A 116 -50.42 -1.60 -38.78
CA ILE A 116 -51.68 -2.35 -38.56
C ILE A 116 -52.89 -1.43 -38.73
N VAL A 117 -52.86 -0.23 -38.16
CA VAL A 117 -53.94 0.77 -38.30
C VAL A 117 -54.12 1.16 -39.77
N VAL A 118 -53.04 1.44 -40.49
CA VAL A 118 -53.07 1.81 -41.92
C VAL A 118 -53.62 0.66 -42.77
N MET A 119 -53.17 -0.58 -42.57
CA MET A 119 -53.70 -1.75 -43.27
C MET A 119 -55.19 -1.96 -42.98
N GLY A 120 -55.61 -1.80 -41.73
CA GLY A 120 -57.03 -1.85 -41.36
C GLY A 120 -57.87 -0.82 -42.10
N ALA A 121 -57.40 0.42 -42.19
CA ALA A 121 -58.06 1.48 -42.96
C ALA A 121 -58.17 1.10 -44.44
N PHE A 122 -57.09 0.60 -45.07
CA PHE A 122 -57.13 0.11 -46.44
C PHE A 122 -58.16 -1.00 -46.65
N LEU A 123 -58.18 -2.02 -45.78
CA LEU A 123 -59.16 -3.11 -45.88
C LEU A 123 -60.61 -2.63 -45.78
N THR A 124 -60.89 -1.64 -44.93
CA THR A 124 -62.24 -1.04 -44.85
C THR A 124 -62.60 -0.29 -46.12
N LEU A 125 -61.66 0.47 -46.72
CA LEU A 125 -61.87 1.17 -47.98
C LEU A 125 -62.12 0.18 -49.13
N PHE A 126 -61.33 -0.88 -49.24
CA PHE A 126 -61.51 -1.94 -50.23
C PHE A 126 -62.92 -2.56 -50.15
N LYS A 127 -63.38 -2.91 -48.94
CA LYS A 127 -64.73 -3.48 -48.74
C LYS A 127 -65.86 -2.52 -49.15
N VAL A 128 -65.67 -1.21 -48.98
CA VAL A 128 -66.67 -0.21 -49.39
C VAL A 128 -66.75 -0.16 -50.91
N ILE A 129 -65.60 -0.09 -51.60
CA ILE A 129 -65.53 -0.06 -53.06
C ILE A 129 -66.16 -1.32 -53.67
N ASP A 130 -65.88 -2.50 -53.12
CA ASP A 130 -66.39 -3.79 -53.62
C ASP A 130 -67.93 -3.94 -53.48
N LYS A 131 -68.56 -3.08 -52.67
CA LYS A 131 -70.01 -3.08 -52.44
C LYS A 131 -70.76 -2.09 -53.36
N PHE A 132 -70.05 -1.21 -54.06
CA PHE A 132 -70.58 -0.29 -55.05
C PHE A 132 -70.47 -0.88 -56.46
#